data_AF-A0A1I5SUG3-F1
#
_entry.id   AF-A0A1I5SUG3-F1
#
_cell.length_a   1.000
_cell.length_b   1.000
_cell.length_c   1.000
_cell.angle_alpha   90.00
_cell.angle_beta   90.00
_cell.angle_gamma   90.00
#
_symmetry.space_group_name_H-M   'P 1'
#
loop_
_entity.id
_entity.type
_entity.pdbx_description
1 polymer ?
#
loop_
_entity_poly.entity_id
_entity_poly.type
_entity_poly.pdbx_seq_one_letter_code
_entity_poly.pdbx_strand_id
1 'polypeptide(L)'
;MTTLLFLPDGADDADFRWMRFGEGGLLARGAGVPAGDDPVVAVVPAEAVALHWAELPARSPAQATAAARLLAAEASAAPVGELHVAVGAQEEGATERPIGVVGAGAMAGWLAMLARAGVDPVAVVPAPMLLPRPEQGYVRAEIAGRGVVRGRTSGFADEARLTELVTADSPPVPLNRGALDAALVAAAAGPALDLRQGPFARRRGFAIDWPLVRRLAVLALAILAVTLAISLVRLAKYSFAADATEQRADALAATGLPRGETITDPDRQLAERLGRTRGPGLGFTTTAAAVYAAVRSVPGTEVTAMDFTPDGAMRVTVSAEREALATDLLRAFQRAGLAARASTFTTGGGRVTGELTVSPR
;
A
#
# COMPACT_ATOMS: atom_id res chain seq x y z
N MET A 1 -29.32 -23.55 -10.14
CA MET A 1 -29.67 -24.91 -9.66
C MET A 1 -28.59 -25.32 -8.68
N THR A 2 -28.95 -26.03 -7.62
CA THR A 2 -27.99 -26.47 -6.59
C THR A 2 -28.27 -27.93 -6.26
N THR A 3 -27.21 -28.72 -6.09
CA THR A 3 -27.32 -30.15 -5.76
C THR A 3 -26.92 -30.37 -4.31
N LEU A 4 -27.82 -30.91 -3.49
CA LEU A 4 -27.48 -31.45 -2.17
C LEU A 4 -26.97 -32.88 -2.35
N LEU A 5 -25.76 -33.17 -1.87
CA LEU A 5 -25.12 -34.48 -1.92
C LEU A 5 -24.95 -35.01 -0.49
N PHE A 6 -25.69 -36.05 -0.15
CA PHE A 6 -25.70 -36.68 1.17
C PHE A 6 -24.58 -37.71 1.27
N LEU A 7 -23.75 -37.57 2.31
CA LEU A 7 -22.61 -38.45 2.56
C LEU A 7 -23.03 -39.73 3.31
N PRO A 8 -22.37 -40.86 3.02
CA PRO A 8 -22.53 -42.11 3.75
C PRO A 8 -21.95 -42.00 5.18
N ASP A 9 -22.35 -42.92 6.08
CA ASP A 9 -21.89 -42.91 7.48
C ASP A 9 -20.47 -43.49 7.65
N GLY A 10 -19.96 -44.17 6.61
CA GLY A 10 -18.64 -44.80 6.59
C GLY A 10 -17.78 -44.36 5.40
N ALA A 11 -16.45 -44.48 5.55
CA ALA A 11 -15.48 -44.10 4.52
C ALA A 11 -15.46 -45.05 3.30
N ASP A 12 -16.04 -46.24 3.44
CA ASP A 12 -15.87 -47.37 2.52
C ASP A 12 -17.09 -47.68 1.64
N ASP A 13 -18.28 -47.13 1.97
CA ASP A 13 -19.50 -47.42 1.22
C ASP A 13 -19.89 -46.20 0.38
N ALA A 14 -19.71 -46.26 -0.94
CA ALA A 14 -19.97 -45.16 -1.86
C ALA A 14 -21.47 -45.00 -2.19
N ASP A 15 -22.36 -45.21 -1.22
CA ASP A 15 -23.81 -44.98 -1.37
C ASP A 15 -24.16 -43.50 -1.21
N PHE A 16 -23.66 -42.69 -2.13
CA PHE A 16 -24.04 -41.29 -2.23
C PHE A 16 -25.52 -41.19 -2.62
N ARG A 17 -26.22 -40.24 -2.00
CA ARG A 17 -27.56 -39.84 -2.45
C ARG A 17 -27.54 -38.37 -2.78
N TRP A 18 -28.26 -37.97 -3.81
CA TRP A 18 -28.31 -36.56 -4.19
C TRP A 18 -29.73 -36.11 -4.53
N MET A 19 -29.96 -34.82 -4.30
CA MET A 19 -31.20 -34.11 -4.62
C MET A 19 -30.82 -32.78 -5.30
N ARG A 20 -31.38 -32.54 -6.48
CA ARG A 20 -31.15 -31.31 -7.26
C ARG A 20 -32.35 -30.39 -7.13
N PHE A 21 -32.09 -29.14 -6.77
CA PHE A 21 -33.10 -28.10 -6.58
C PHE A 21 -32.94 -26.95 -7.58
N GLY A 22 -34.07 -26.41 -8.03
CA GLY A 22 -34.18 -25.19 -8.82
C GLY A 22 -35.02 -24.14 -8.10
N GLU A 23 -35.34 -23.03 -8.78
CA GLU A 23 -36.15 -21.94 -8.20
C GLU A 23 -37.57 -22.39 -7.80
N GLY A 24 -38.09 -23.47 -8.42
CA GLY A 24 -39.41 -24.03 -8.17
C GLY A 24 -39.46 -25.27 -7.27
N GLY A 25 -38.35 -25.65 -6.62
CA GLY A 25 -38.28 -26.83 -5.74
C GLY A 25 -37.44 -27.98 -6.27
N LEU A 26 -37.74 -29.21 -5.83
CA LEU A 26 -37.01 -30.43 -6.19
C LEU A 26 -37.18 -30.75 -7.67
N LEU A 27 -36.08 -30.79 -8.41
CA LEU A 27 -36.05 -31.11 -9.84
C LEU A 27 -35.76 -32.59 -10.09
N ALA A 28 -34.82 -33.17 -9.34
CA ALA A 28 -34.39 -34.55 -9.52
C ALA A 28 -33.77 -35.10 -8.23
N ARG A 29 -33.78 -36.43 -8.08
CA ARG A 29 -33.08 -37.16 -7.02
C ARG A 29 -32.49 -38.44 -7.58
N GLY A 30 -31.40 -38.92 -7.00
CA GLY A 30 -30.75 -40.15 -7.44
C GLY A 30 -29.74 -40.69 -6.43
N ALA A 31 -29.18 -41.85 -6.76
CA ALA A 31 -28.06 -42.46 -6.05
C ALA A 31 -26.76 -42.32 -6.86
N GLY A 32 -25.62 -42.46 -6.20
CA GLY A 32 -24.29 -42.29 -6.77
C GLY A 32 -23.83 -40.84 -6.85
N VAL A 33 -22.81 -40.59 -7.68
CA VAL A 33 -22.23 -39.26 -7.85
C VAL A 33 -23.11 -38.44 -8.80
N PRO A 34 -23.51 -37.20 -8.45
CA PRO A 34 -24.34 -36.38 -9.33
C PRO A 34 -23.57 -36.01 -10.60
N ALA A 35 -24.21 -36.17 -11.76
CA ALA A 35 -23.68 -35.72 -13.05
C ALA A 35 -24.04 -34.25 -13.31
N GLY A 36 -23.08 -33.48 -13.84
CA GLY A 36 -23.24 -32.07 -14.24
C GLY A 36 -22.36 -31.11 -13.44
N ASP A 37 -22.32 -29.85 -13.87
CA ASP A 37 -21.44 -28.80 -13.32
C ASP A 37 -22.15 -27.89 -12.29
N ASP A 38 -23.34 -28.29 -11.81
CA ASP A 38 -24.08 -27.52 -10.82
C ASP A 38 -23.30 -27.41 -9.50
N PRO A 39 -23.40 -26.29 -8.77
CA PRO A 39 -22.88 -26.18 -7.41
C PRO A 39 -23.37 -27.32 -6.51
N VAL A 40 -22.45 -28.05 -5.89
CA VAL A 40 -22.75 -29.16 -4.97
C VAL A 40 -22.57 -28.70 -3.53
N VAL A 41 -23.59 -28.86 -2.70
CA VAL A 41 -23.51 -28.72 -1.24
C VAL A 41 -23.47 -30.12 -0.64
N ALA A 42 -22.38 -30.43 0.07
CA ALA A 42 -22.24 -31.71 0.75
C ALA A 42 -23.02 -31.68 2.07
N VAL A 43 -23.81 -32.71 2.34
CA VAL A 43 -24.57 -32.87 3.57
C VAL A 43 -23.95 -34.01 4.37
N VAL A 44 -23.48 -33.69 5.57
CA VAL A 44 -22.84 -34.68 6.45
C VAL A 44 -23.86 -35.26 7.45
N PRO A 45 -23.67 -36.52 7.88
CA PRO A 45 -24.55 -37.17 8.86
C PRO A 45 -24.64 -36.37 10.17
N ALA A 46 -25.79 -36.45 10.83
CA ALA A 46 -26.08 -35.67 12.04
C ALA A 46 -25.23 -36.15 13.23
N GLU A 47 -25.03 -37.44 13.34
CA GLU A 47 -24.26 -38.15 14.38
C GLU A 47 -22.77 -37.81 14.35
N ALA A 48 -22.24 -37.33 13.21
CA ALA A 48 -20.83 -37.02 13.06
C ALA A 48 -20.47 -35.58 13.46
N VAL A 49 -21.47 -34.74 13.76
CA VAL A 49 -21.26 -33.32 14.08
C VAL A 49 -21.97 -32.96 15.37
N ALA A 50 -21.21 -32.54 16.38
CA ALA A 50 -21.77 -31.94 17.58
C ALA A 50 -22.14 -30.47 17.29
N LEU A 51 -23.37 -30.10 17.61
CA LEU A 51 -23.89 -28.75 17.41
C LEU A 51 -24.07 -28.03 18.76
N HIS A 52 -23.54 -26.81 18.84
CA HIS A 52 -23.68 -25.93 19.99
C HIS A 52 -24.16 -24.55 19.55
N TRP A 53 -24.71 -23.79 20.49
CA TRP A 53 -25.11 -22.40 20.29
C TRP A 53 -24.52 -21.56 21.39
N ALA A 54 -23.93 -20.42 21.02
CA ALA A 54 -23.36 -19.49 21.98
C ALA A 54 -23.44 -18.06 21.47
N GLU A 55 -23.53 -17.12 22.40
CA GLU A 55 -23.33 -15.71 22.12
C GLU A 55 -21.82 -15.47 21.90
N LEU A 56 -21.45 -15.21 20.65
CA LEU A 56 -20.06 -14.92 20.29
C LEU A 56 -19.91 -13.41 20.12
N PRO A 57 -18.84 -12.80 20.65
CA PRO A 57 -18.63 -11.37 20.54
C PRO A 57 -18.64 -10.94 19.06
N ALA A 58 -19.35 -9.84 18.76
CA ALA A 58 -19.60 -9.32 17.40
C ALA A 58 -18.37 -8.72 16.70
N ARG A 59 -17.20 -9.32 16.89
CA ARG A 59 -15.95 -8.92 16.24
C ARG A 59 -15.65 -9.78 15.01
N SER A 60 -14.46 -9.63 14.44
CA SER A 60 -14.01 -10.30 13.21
C SER A 60 -14.31 -11.81 13.20
N PRO A 61 -14.55 -12.44 12.03
CA PRO A 61 -14.78 -13.88 11.90
C PRO A 61 -13.72 -14.76 12.58
N ALA A 62 -12.45 -14.31 12.56
CA ALA A 62 -11.34 -15.00 13.21
C ALA A 62 -11.51 -15.06 14.75
N GLN A 63 -11.98 -13.99 15.37
CA GLN A 63 -12.20 -13.93 16.82
C GLN A 63 -13.42 -14.77 17.24
N ALA A 64 -14.50 -14.74 16.45
CA ALA A 64 -15.64 -15.62 16.68
C ALA A 64 -15.24 -17.10 16.63
N THR A 65 -14.39 -17.46 15.66
CA THR A 65 -13.85 -18.83 15.55
C THR A 65 -12.95 -19.19 16.73
N ALA A 66 -12.09 -18.28 17.19
CA ALA A 66 -11.25 -18.51 18.35
C ALA A 66 -12.05 -18.72 19.64
N ALA A 67 -13.08 -17.90 19.88
CA ALA A 67 -14.00 -18.06 21.01
C ALA A 67 -14.79 -19.37 20.94
N ALA A 68 -15.29 -19.73 19.75
CA ALA A 68 -15.96 -21.01 19.53
C ALA A 68 -15.06 -22.21 19.80
N ARG A 69 -13.76 -22.13 19.47
CA ARG A 69 -12.79 -23.19 19.79
C ARG A 69 -12.57 -23.37 21.28
N LEU A 70 -12.57 -22.29 22.07
CA LEU A 70 -12.49 -22.36 23.52
C LEU A 70 -13.73 -23.02 24.11
N LEU A 71 -14.93 -22.64 23.64
CA LEU A 71 -16.17 -23.29 24.07
C LEU A 71 -16.23 -24.77 23.69
N ALA A 72 -15.81 -25.10 22.46
CA ALA A 72 -15.72 -26.49 22.01
C ALA A 72 -14.73 -27.30 22.86
N ALA A 73 -13.64 -26.67 23.35
CA ALA A 73 -12.67 -27.32 24.23
C ALA A 73 -13.26 -27.76 25.56
N GLU A 74 -14.15 -26.96 26.13
CA GLU A 74 -14.80 -27.26 27.40
C GLU A 74 -15.90 -28.31 27.25
N ALA A 75 -16.58 -28.34 26.09
CA ALA A 75 -17.72 -29.20 25.83
C ALA A 75 -17.37 -30.55 25.14
N SER A 76 -16.12 -30.75 24.70
CA SER A 76 -15.73 -31.93 23.91
C SER A 76 -14.96 -32.97 24.71
N ALA A 77 -15.23 -34.24 24.44
CA ALA A 77 -14.47 -35.36 25.00
C ALA A 77 -13.12 -35.60 24.27
N ALA A 78 -12.98 -35.14 23.03
CA ALA A 78 -11.77 -35.30 22.23
C ALA A 78 -10.81 -34.09 22.37
N PRO A 79 -9.50 -34.28 22.16
CA PRO A 79 -8.53 -33.19 22.18
C PRO A 79 -8.86 -32.10 21.15
N VAL A 80 -8.84 -30.84 21.56
CA VAL A 80 -9.17 -29.68 20.70
C VAL A 80 -8.31 -29.60 19.44
N GLY A 81 -7.05 -30.05 19.51
CA GLY A 81 -6.14 -30.09 18.36
C GLY A 81 -6.59 -31.03 17.24
N GLU A 82 -7.43 -32.02 17.56
CA GLU A 82 -7.99 -32.99 16.62
C GLU A 82 -9.40 -32.61 16.14
N LEU A 83 -9.94 -31.51 16.67
CA LEU A 83 -11.27 -31.01 16.34
C LEU A 83 -11.21 -29.85 15.35
N HIS A 84 -12.12 -29.91 14.40
CA HIS A 84 -12.47 -28.80 13.53
C HIS A 84 -13.72 -28.10 14.07
N VAL A 85 -13.65 -26.79 14.18
CA VAL A 85 -14.73 -25.94 14.69
C VAL A 85 -15.09 -24.93 13.63
N ALA A 86 -16.38 -24.91 13.27
CA ALA A 86 -16.96 -23.97 12.33
C ALA A 86 -18.05 -23.14 13.01
N VAL A 87 -18.12 -21.85 12.67
CA VAL A 87 -19.10 -20.93 13.24
C VAL A 87 -20.05 -20.48 12.14
N GLY A 88 -21.34 -20.68 12.34
CA GLY A 88 -22.37 -20.28 11.41
C GLY A 88 -22.73 -18.79 11.49
N ALA A 89 -23.56 -18.35 10.55
CA ALA A 89 -24.14 -17.03 10.58
C ALA A 89 -25.13 -16.90 11.76
N GLN A 90 -25.33 -15.67 12.22
CA GLN A 90 -26.41 -15.40 13.16
C GLN A 90 -27.74 -15.49 12.39
N GLU A 91 -28.61 -16.40 12.82
CA GLU A 91 -29.95 -16.55 12.26
C GLU A 91 -30.83 -15.34 12.67
N GLU A 92 -31.80 -14.98 11.83
CA GLU A 92 -32.69 -13.85 12.09
C GLU A 92 -33.46 -14.06 13.41
N GLY A 93 -33.49 -13.04 14.27
CA GLY A 93 -34.08 -13.12 15.61
C GLY A 93 -33.29 -13.94 16.64
N ALA A 94 -32.13 -14.52 16.28
CA ALA A 94 -31.23 -15.18 17.23
C ALA A 94 -30.20 -14.21 17.81
N THR A 95 -29.88 -14.34 19.09
CA THR A 95 -28.68 -13.73 19.71
C THR A 95 -27.47 -14.65 19.60
N GLU A 96 -27.71 -15.97 19.67
CA GLU A 96 -26.67 -16.99 19.62
C GLU A 96 -26.37 -17.45 18.19
N ARG A 97 -25.13 -17.87 17.96
CA ARG A 97 -24.67 -18.41 16.69
C ARG A 97 -24.47 -19.92 16.78
N PRO A 98 -24.84 -20.69 15.75
CA PRO A 98 -24.55 -22.12 15.71
C PRO A 98 -23.04 -22.36 15.54
N ILE A 99 -22.54 -23.37 16.24
CA ILE A 99 -21.16 -23.84 16.22
C ILE A 99 -21.21 -25.33 15.90
N GLY A 100 -20.54 -25.73 14.83
CA GLY A 100 -20.35 -27.14 14.48
C GLY A 100 -18.96 -27.61 14.90
N VAL A 101 -18.91 -28.71 15.64
CA VAL A 101 -17.68 -29.37 16.08
C VAL A 101 -17.62 -30.77 15.47
N VAL A 102 -16.54 -31.06 14.75
CA VAL A 102 -16.32 -32.33 14.05
C VAL A 102 -14.87 -32.76 14.14
N GLY A 103 -14.60 -34.07 14.16
CA GLY A 103 -13.23 -34.57 14.07
C GLY A 103 -12.55 -34.12 12.78
N ALA A 104 -11.36 -33.53 12.86
CA ALA A 104 -10.60 -33.06 11.71
C ALA A 104 -10.29 -34.19 10.72
N GLY A 105 -10.06 -35.42 11.22
CA GLY A 105 -9.89 -36.63 10.40
C GLY A 105 -11.14 -36.99 9.61
N ALA A 106 -12.34 -36.90 10.21
CA ALA A 106 -13.60 -37.14 9.51
C ALA A 106 -13.82 -36.11 8.40
N MET A 107 -13.60 -34.82 8.69
CA MET A 107 -13.69 -33.75 7.70
C MET A 107 -12.72 -33.95 6.53
N ALA A 108 -11.47 -34.32 6.81
CA ALA A 108 -10.48 -34.63 5.79
C ALA A 108 -10.89 -35.85 4.96
N GLY A 109 -11.42 -36.90 5.60
CA GLY A 109 -11.90 -38.11 4.95
C GLY A 109 -13.05 -37.84 3.98
N TRP A 110 -14.04 -37.03 4.40
CA TRP A 110 -15.16 -36.62 3.55
C TRP A 110 -14.71 -35.83 2.32
N LEU A 111 -13.83 -34.84 2.50
CA LEU A 111 -13.30 -34.06 1.37
C LEU A 111 -12.45 -34.91 0.43
N ALA A 112 -11.65 -35.85 0.96
CA ALA A 112 -10.87 -36.77 0.14
C ALA A 112 -11.77 -37.75 -0.63
N MET A 113 -12.85 -38.23 0.00
CA MET A 113 -13.87 -39.07 -0.64
C MET A 113 -14.56 -38.33 -1.80
N LEU A 114 -15.00 -37.09 -1.56
CA LEU A 114 -15.63 -36.25 -2.59
C LEU A 114 -14.66 -35.92 -3.73
N ALA A 115 -13.40 -35.62 -3.41
CA ALA A 115 -12.37 -35.37 -4.41
C ALA A 115 -12.10 -36.61 -5.30
N ARG A 116 -12.10 -37.82 -4.73
CA ARG A 116 -12.00 -39.08 -5.51
C ARG A 116 -13.19 -39.27 -6.46
N ALA A 117 -14.36 -38.78 -6.07
CA ALA A 117 -15.56 -38.76 -6.91
C ALA A 117 -15.59 -37.60 -7.92
N GLY A 118 -14.55 -36.74 -7.97
CA GLY A 118 -14.50 -35.56 -8.83
C GLY A 118 -15.36 -34.39 -8.36
N VAL A 119 -15.83 -34.40 -7.11
CA VAL A 119 -16.72 -33.38 -6.54
C VAL A 119 -15.93 -32.46 -5.61
N ASP A 120 -15.96 -31.15 -5.87
CA ASP A 120 -15.49 -30.10 -4.96
C ASP A 120 -16.69 -29.33 -4.40
N PRO A 121 -17.21 -29.68 -3.20
CA PRO A 121 -18.44 -29.10 -2.68
C PRO A 121 -18.27 -27.61 -2.36
N VAL A 122 -19.23 -26.76 -2.73
CA VAL A 122 -19.19 -25.33 -2.43
C VAL A 122 -19.37 -25.02 -0.95
N ALA A 123 -20.07 -25.90 -0.22
CA ALA A 123 -20.31 -25.85 1.22
C ALA A 123 -20.49 -27.28 1.77
N VAL A 124 -20.25 -27.45 3.07
CA VAL A 124 -20.46 -28.72 3.80
C VAL A 124 -21.37 -28.42 4.99
N VAL A 125 -22.55 -29.02 5.05
CA VAL A 125 -23.63 -28.66 5.98
C VAL A 125 -24.05 -29.88 6.80
N PRO A 126 -24.19 -29.79 8.13
CA PRO A 126 -24.77 -30.87 8.93
C PRO A 126 -26.24 -31.11 8.59
N ALA A 127 -26.67 -32.36 8.47
CA ALA A 127 -28.05 -32.70 8.08
C ALA A 127 -29.16 -32.01 8.91
N PRO A 128 -29.06 -31.85 10.25
CA PRO A 128 -30.07 -31.14 11.03
C PRO A 128 -30.22 -29.65 10.66
N MET A 129 -29.15 -29.02 10.13
CA MET A 129 -29.15 -27.62 9.73
C MET A 129 -29.84 -27.38 8.37
N LEU A 130 -30.33 -28.44 7.72
CA LEU A 130 -31.21 -28.34 6.56
C LEU A 130 -32.66 -28.06 6.94
N LEU A 131 -33.04 -28.31 8.19
CA LEU A 131 -34.38 -28.05 8.70
C LEU A 131 -34.51 -26.58 9.17
N PRO A 132 -35.69 -25.98 9.03
CA PRO A 132 -35.91 -24.63 9.50
C PRO A 132 -35.81 -24.61 11.03
N ARG A 133 -35.32 -23.49 11.57
CA ARG A 133 -35.28 -23.28 13.02
C ARG A 133 -36.72 -23.09 13.55
N PRO A 134 -37.21 -23.97 14.44
CA PRO A 134 -38.51 -23.76 15.06
C PRO A 134 -38.44 -22.66 16.13
N GLU A 135 -39.53 -21.90 16.28
CA GLU A 135 -39.71 -20.95 17.38
C GLU A 135 -39.75 -21.65 18.75
N GLN A 136 -40.42 -22.81 18.80
CA GLN A 136 -40.59 -23.63 20.00
C GLN A 136 -40.61 -25.12 19.66
N GLY A 137 -40.16 -25.94 20.60
CA GLY A 137 -40.13 -27.40 20.46
C GLY A 137 -39.14 -27.88 19.41
N TYR A 138 -39.51 -28.97 18.75
CA TYR A 138 -38.66 -29.69 17.81
C TYR A 138 -39.42 -29.98 16.51
N VAL A 139 -38.71 -29.92 15.39
CA VAL A 139 -39.19 -30.42 14.10
C VAL A 139 -38.37 -31.62 13.69
N ARG A 140 -39.01 -32.60 13.05
CA ARG A 140 -38.31 -33.75 12.46
C ARG A 140 -38.66 -33.93 11.00
N ALA A 141 -37.72 -34.45 10.22
CA ALA A 141 -37.99 -34.90 8.87
C ALA A 141 -37.07 -36.06 8.50
N GLU A 142 -37.48 -36.82 7.49
CA GLU A 142 -36.63 -37.82 6.87
C GLU A 142 -36.00 -37.24 5.60
N ILE A 143 -34.67 -37.16 5.58
CA ILE A 143 -33.90 -36.62 4.47
C ILE A 143 -33.01 -37.73 3.92
N ALA A 144 -33.15 -38.04 2.63
CA ALA A 144 -32.40 -39.09 1.95
C ALA A 144 -32.45 -40.47 2.64
N GLY A 145 -33.53 -40.79 3.37
CA GLY A 145 -33.70 -42.06 4.09
C GLY A 145 -33.21 -42.03 5.54
N ARG A 146 -32.84 -40.86 6.07
CA ARG A 146 -32.37 -40.69 7.45
C ARG A 146 -33.23 -39.68 8.19
N GLY A 147 -33.66 -40.04 9.39
CA GLY A 147 -34.40 -39.14 10.26
C GLY A 147 -33.47 -38.12 10.91
N VAL A 148 -33.86 -36.85 10.90
CA VAL A 148 -33.14 -35.77 11.58
C VAL A 148 -34.12 -34.91 12.37
N VAL A 149 -33.65 -34.42 13.52
CA VAL A 149 -34.40 -33.55 14.42
C VAL A 149 -33.68 -32.21 14.55
N ARG A 150 -34.44 -31.11 14.52
CA ARG A 150 -33.96 -29.74 14.74
C ARG A 150 -34.82 -29.05 15.79
N GLY A 151 -34.19 -28.58 16.86
CA GLY A 151 -34.77 -27.66 17.84
C GLY A 151 -34.27 -26.23 17.60
N ARG A 152 -34.56 -25.32 18.54
CA ARG A 152 -34.12 -23.90 18.44
C ARG A 152 -32.59 -23.75 18.57
N THR A 153 -31.99 -24.52 19.47
CA THR A 153 -30.57 -24.54 19.84
C THR A 153 -30.06 -25.97 20.01
N SER A 154 -30.60 -26.89 19.20
CA SER A 154 -30.21 -28.30 19.18
C SER A 154 -30.49 -28.91 17.81
N GLY A 155 -29.75 -29.95 17.45
CA GLY A 155 -29.99 -30.74 16.25
C GLY A 155 -29.23 -32.05 16.32
N PHE A 156 -29.88 -33.16 15.96
CA PHE A 156 -29.34 -34.51 16.13
C PHE A 156 -30.06 -35.50 15.20
N ALA A 157 -29.52 -36.71 15.07
CA ALA A 157 -30.15 -37.80 14.32
C ALA A 157 -31.44 -38.27 15.02
N ASP A 158 -32.50 -38.55 14.27
CA ASP A 158 -33.74 -39.08 14.87
C ASP A 158 -33.58 -40.57 15.17
N GLU A 159 -33.32 -40.88 16.44
CA GLU A 159 -33.22 -42.24 16.96
C GLU A 159 -34.34 -42.48 17.97
N ALA A 160 -35.22 -43.45 17.71
CA ALA A 160 -36.48 -43.62 18.42
C ALA A 160 -36.39 -43.54 19.97
N ARG A 161 -35.35 -44.13 20.57
CA ARG A 161 -35.17 -44.13 22.05
C ARG A 161 -34.41 -42.91 22.58
N LEU A 162 -33.49 -42.35 21.80
CA LEU A 162 -32.71 -41.19 22.23
C LEU A 162 -33.50 -39.90 22.02
N THR A 163 -34.27 -39.80 20.94
CA THR A 163 -35.13 -38.65 20.66
C THR A 163 -36.09 -38.41 21.82
N GLU A 164 -36.77 -39.46 22.31
CA GLU A 164 -37.70 -39.35 23.45
C GLU A 164 -36.98 -38.84 24.72
N LEU A 165 -35.78 -39.32 25.00
CA LEU A 165 -34.97 -38.88 26.15
C LEU A 165 -34.51 -37.43 26.03
N VAL A 166 -34.14 -36.98 24.82
CA VAL A 166 -33.64 -35.61 24.58
C VAL A 166 -34.78 -34.59 24.52
N THR A 167 -35.91 -34.96 23.92
CA THR A 167 -37.04 -34.04 23.75
C THR A 167 -37.99 -34.00 24.93
N ALA A 168 -37.94 -35.01 25.82
CA ALA A 168 -38.80 -35.15 26.99
C ALA A 168 -40.27 -34.87 26.63
N ASP A 169 -40.88 -33.84 27.23
CA ASP A 169 -42.30 -33.50 27.05
C ASP A 169 -42.63 -32.74 25.74
N SER A 170 -41.64 -32.50 24.87
CA SER A 170 -41.83 -31.75 23.61
C SER A 170 -41.54 -32.62 22.38
N PRO A 171 -42.44 -33.56 22.01
CA PRO A 171 -42.18 -34.48 20.92
C PRO A 171 -41.99 -33.76 19.58
N PRO A 172 -41.03 -34.18 18.73
CA PRO A 172 -40.81 -33.56 17.44
C PRO A 172 -42.01 -33.63 16.51
N VAL A 173 -42.38 -32.48 15.95
CA VAL A 173 -43.45 -32.37 14.96
C VAL A 173 -42.88 -32.73 13.58
N PRO A 174 -43.49 -33.68 12.85
CA PRO A 174 -43.04 -34.01 11.50
C PRO A 174 -43.29 -32.84 10.55
N LEU A 175 -42.26 -32.44 9.81
CA LEU A 175 -42.37 -31.37 8.83
C LEU A 175 -43.16 -31.86 7.60
N ASN A 176 -44.08 -31.04 7.10
CA ASN A 176 -44.80 -31.39 5.89
C ASN A 176 -43.86 -31.35 4.67
N ARG A 177 -44.20 -32.08 3.59
CA ARG A 177 -43.32 -32.21 2.41
C ARG A 177 -43.01 -30.87 1.74
N GLY A 178 -43.99 -29.97 1.61
CA GLY A 178 -43.77 -28.66 0.97
C GLY A 178 -42.85 -27.73 1.77
N ALA A 179 -42.98 -27.74 3.10
CA ALA A 179 -42.12 -27.00 4.01
C ALA A 179 -40.71 -27.60 4.05
N LEU A 180 -40.59 -28.93 3.94
CA LEU A 180 -39.30 -29.60 3.80
C LEU A 180 -38.59 -29.19 2.51
N ASP A 181 -39.28 -29.27 1.36
CA ASP A 181 -38.69 -28.89 0.08
C ASP A 181 -38.25 -27.41 0.08
N ALA A 182 -39.07 -26.52 0.65
CA ALA A 182 -38.72 -25.10 0.81
C ALA A 182 -37.49 -24.90 1.71
N ALA A 183 -37.40 -25.64 2.82
CA ALA A 183 -36.26 -25.59 3.72
C ALA A 183 -34.97 -26.11 3.06
N LEU A 184 -35.05 -27.20 2.29
CA LEU A 184 -33.91 -27.73 1.54
C LEU A 184 -33.41 -26.74 0.49
N VAL A 185 -34.31 -26.06 -0.23
CA VAL A 185 -33.95 -24.99 -1.18
C VAL A 185 -33.28 -23.82 -0.46
N ALA A 186 -33.83 -23.37 0.66
CA ALA A 186 -33.27 -22.26 1.44
C ALA A 186 -31.87 -22.61 1.97
N ALA A 187 -31.70 -23.80 2.54
CA ALA A 187 -30.42 -24.28 3.05
C ALA A 187 -29.38 -24.47 1.95
N ALA A 188 -29.80 -24.87 0.74
CA ALA A 188 -28.92 -24.98 -0.42
C ALA A 188 -28.46 -23.60 -0.95
N ALA A 189 -29.30 -22.57 -0.83
CA ALA A 189 -28.98 -21.21 -1.28
C ALA A 189 -28.08 -20.45 -0.29
N GLY A 190 -28.30 -20.63 1.01
CA GLY A 190 -27.58 -19.92 2.08
C GLY A 190 -27.55 -20.72 3.37
N PRO A 191 -26.62 -21.68 3.54
CA PRO A 191 -26.58 -22.51 4.72
C PRO A 191 -26.21 -21.68 5.96
N ALA A 192 -26.99 -21.83 7.04
CA ALA A 192 -26.75 -21.13 8.31
C ALA A 192 -25.41 -21.55 8.93
N LEU A 193 -24.97 -22.79 8.71
CA LEU A 193 -23.69 -23.32 9.18
C LEU A 193 -22.99 -24.06 8.04
N ASP A 194 -21.82 -23.56 7.65
CA ASP A 194 -20.92 -24.22 6.68
C ASP A 194 -19.65 -24.67 7.40
N LEU A 195 -19.33 -25.96 7.31
CA LEU A 195 -18.13 -26.57 7.88
C LEU A 195 -16.87 -26.30 7.03
N ARG A 196 -16.99 -25.81 5.78
CA ARG A 196 -15.84 -25.44 4.93
C ARG A 196 -15.21 -24.11 5.34
N GLN A 197 -14.66 -24.07 6.55
CA GLN A 197 -14.00 -22.91 7.12
C GLN A 197 -12.57 -23.23 7.56
N GLY A 198 -11.76 -22.19 7.80
CA GLY A 198 -10.40 -22.32 8.31
C GLY A 198 -9.52 -23.25 7.45
N PRO A 199 -8.92 -24.32 8.03
CA PRO A 199 -8.03 -25.23 7.30
C PRO A 199 -8.73 -26.02 6.18
N PHE A 200 -10.05 -26.17 6.25
CA PHE A 200 -10.86 -26.88 5.25
C PHE A 200 -11.63 -25.92 4.32
N ALA A 201 -11.35 -24.62 4.41
CA ALA A 201 -11.94 -23.62 3.54
C ALA A 201 -11.61 -23.94 2.08
N ARG A 202 -12.61 -23.73 1.20
CA ARG A 202 -12.41 -23.87 -0.23
C ARG A 202 -11.35 -22.88 -0.67
N ARG A 203 -10.23 -23.38 -1.18
CA ARG A 203 -9.19 -22.55 -1.82
C ARG A 203 -9.76 -22.01 -3.12
N ARG A 204 -10.57 -20.96 -3.04
CA ARG A 204 -10.91 -20.14 -4.20
C ARG A 204 -9.59 -19.53 -4.65
N GLY A 205 -9.06 -19.98 -5.79
CA GLY A 205 -8.03 -19.21 -6.48
C GLY A 205 -8.55 -17.78 -6.56
N PHE A 206 -7.74 -16.81 -6.14
CA PHE A 206 -8.12 -15.40 -6.12
C PHE A 206 -8.83 -15.08 -7.44
N ALA A 207 -10.14 -14.86 -7.38
CA ALA A 207 -10.89 -14.41 -8.52
C ALA A 207 -10.44 -12.96 -8.72
N ILE A 208 -9.46 -12.78 -9.60
CA ILE A 208 -9.00 -11.45 -9.97
C ILE A 208 -10.19 -10.78 -10.64
N ASP A 209 -10.78 -9.80 -9.94
CA ASP A 209 -11.82 -8.95 -10.49
C ASP A 209 -11.23 -8.09 -11.61
N TRP A 210 -11.17 -8.66 -12.81
CA TRP A 210 -10.74 -7.99 -14.03
C TRP A 210 -11.40 -6.61 -14.25
N PRO A 211 -12.69 -6.40 -13.90
CA PRO A 211 -13.28 -5.06 -13.95
C PRO A 211 -12.62 -4.06 -12.98
N LEU A 212 -12.27 -4.50 -11.77
CA LEU A 212 -11.57 -3.68 -10.78
C LEU A 212 -10.14 -3.40 -11.24
N VAL A 213 -9.42 -4.41 -11.73
CA VAL A 213 -8.07 -4.26 -12.28
C VAL A 213 -8.07 -3.28 -13.44
N ARG A 214 -9.05 -3.35 -14.36
CA ARG A 214 -9.19 -2.39 -15.46
C ARG A 214 -9.41 -0.97 -14.94
N ARG A 215 -10.26 -0.79 -13.93
CA ARG A 215 -10.48 0.54 -13.29
C ARG A 215 -9.20 1.08 -12.66
N LEU A 216 -8.48 0.24 -11.92
CA LEU A 216 -7.21 0.61 -11.29
C LEU A 216 -6.14 0.94 -12.34
N ALA A 217 -6.07 0.19 -13.44
CA ALA A 217 -5.16 0.46 -14.55
C ALA A 217 -5.47 1.80 -15.24
N VAL A 218 -6.74 2.11 -15.48
CA VAL A 218 -7.16 3.41 -16.03
C VAL A 218 -6.81 4.56 -15.09
N LEU A 219 -7.03 4.39 -13.78
CA LEU A 219 -6.64 5.39 -12.78
C LEU A 219 -5.13 5.59 -12.73
N ALA A 220 -4.34 4.51 -12.76
CA ALA A 220 -2.88 4.58 -12.80
C ALA A 220 -2.38 5.29 -14.07
N LEU A 221 -2.98 4.98 -15.22
CA LEU A 221 -2.65 5.64 -16.49
C LEU A 221 -3.02 7.13 -16.47
N ALA A 222 -4.17 7.49 -15.89
CA ALA A 222 -4.59 8.88 -15.74
C ALA A 222 -3.65 9.66 -14.82
N ILE A 223 -3.24 9.08 -13.70
CA ILE A 223 -2.24 9.67 -12.80
C ILE A 223 -0.93 9.90 -13.56
N LEU A 224 -0.44 8.88 -14.27
CA LEU A 224 0.79 8.98 -15.06
C LEU A 224 0.70 10.07 -16.13
N ALA A 225 -0.43 10.15 -16.85
CA ALA A 225 -0.67 11.17 -17.86
C ALA A 225 -0.69 12.59 -17.27
N VAL A 226 -1.32 12.78 -16.11
CA VAL A 226 -1.34 14.06 -15.40
C VAL A 226 0.08 14.43 -14.92
N THR A 227 0.83 13.48 -14.36
CA THR A 227 2.23 13.71 -13.95
C THR A 227 3.10 14.11 -15.14
N LEU A 228 2.93 13.46 -16.29
CA LEU A 228 3.65 13.79 -17.51
C LEU A 228 3.25 15.17 -18.04
N ALA A 229 1.96 15.50 -18.06
CA ALA A 229 1.45 16.80 -18.50
C ALA A 229 1.99 17.95 -17.64
N ILE A 230 2.02 17.78 -16.31
CA ILE A 230 2.62 18.77 -15.39
C ILE A 230 4.09 19.00 -15.73
N SER A 231 4.82 17.93 -16.02
CA SER A 231 6.25 18.00 -16.35
C SER A 231 6.49 18.73 -17.67
N LEU A 232 5.68 18.44 -18.69
CA LEU A 232 5.75 19.12 -19.99
C LEU A 232 5.40 20.61 -19.89
N VAL A 233 4.35 20.96 -19.13
CA VAL A 233 3.99 22.37 -18.89
C VAL A 233 5.09 23.12 -18.17
N ARG A 234 5.73 22.50 -17.16
CA ARG A 234 6.88 23.10 -16.47
C ARG A 234 8.06 23.32 -17.43
N LEU A 235 8.38 22.32 -18.25
CA LEU A 235 9.47 22.42 -19.22
C LEU A 235 9.24 23.57 -20.21
N ALA A 236 8.05 23.65 -20.80
CA ALA A 236 7.69 24.73 -21.71
C ALA A 236 7.71 26.10 -21.04
N LYS A 237 7.18 26.21 -19.80
CA LYS A 237 7.20 27.47 -19.06
C LYS A 237 8.64 27.93 -18.76
N TYR A 238 9.53 27.01 -18.40
CA TYR A 238 10.92 27.33 -18.11
C TYR A 238 11.71 27.67 -19.37
N SER A 239 11.48 27.00 -20.51
CA SER A 239 12.13 27.36 -21.77
C SER A 239 11.71 28.75 -22.23
N PHE A 240 10.41 29.06 -22.23
CA PHE A 240 9.94 30.40 -22.61
C PHE A 240 10.43 31.50 -21.68
N ALA A 241 10.55 31.22 -20.38
CA ALA A 241 11.10 32.18 -19.42
C ALA A 241 12.61 32.42 -19.64
N ALA A 242 13.35 31.37 -20.01
CA ALA A 242 14.77 31.47 -20.38
C ALA A 242 14.93 32.29 -21.67
N ASP A 243 14.22 31.93 -22.74
CA ASP A 243 14.26 32.63 -24.03
C ASP A 243 13.94 34.13 -23.87
N ALA A 244 12.91 34.46 -23.08
CA ALA A 244 12.52 35.85 -22.83
C ALA A 244 13.59 36.63 -22.04
N THR A 245 14.38 35.96 -21.21
CA THR A 245 15.47 36.57 -20.44
C THR A 245 16.70 36.76 -21.31
N GLU A 246 17.02 35.77 -22.15
CA GLU A 246 18.13 35.83 -23.12
C GLU A 246 17.90 36.93 -24.16
N GLN A 247 16.68 37.05 -24.71
CA GLN A 247 16.33 38.16 -25.61
C GLN A 247 16.48 39.54 -24.95
N ARG A 248 16.17 39.66 -23.66
CA ARG A 248 16.35 40.93 -22.92
C ARG A 248 17.83 41.23 -22.69
N ALA A 249 18.63 40.21 -22.39
CA ALA A 249 20.08 40.35 -22.24
C ALA A 249 20.72 40.78 -23.57
N ASP A 250 20.35 40.15 -24.68
CA ASP A 250 20.81 40.49 -26.02
C ASP A 250 20.40 41.92 -26.41
N ALA A 251 19.15 42.30 -26.17
CA ALA A 251 18.67 43.65 -26.44
C ALA A 251 19.45 44.71 -25.63
N LEU A 252 19.76 44.41 -24.36
CA LEU A 252 20.57 45.28 -23.52
C LEU A 252 22.01 45.35 -24.03
N ALA A 253 22.61 44.20 -24.41
CA ALA A 253 23.97 44.14 -24.93
C ALA A 253 24.12 44.88 -26.28
N ALA A 254 23.10 44.84 -27.13
CA ALA A 254 23.05 45.60 -28.37
C ALA A 254 23.22 47.12 -28.17
N THR A 255 22.75 47.65 -27.02
CA THR A 255 22.95 49.08 -26.69
C THR A 255 24.39 49.39 -26.27
N GLY A 256 25.09 48.41 -25.73
CA GLY A 256 26.45 48.50 -25.22
C GLY A 256 27.54 48.06 -26.20
N LEU A 257 27.20 47.50 -27.37
CA LEU A 257 28.12 47.02 -28.41
C LEU A 257 28.16 47.96 -29.65
N PRO A 258 29.23 47.94 -30.46
CA PRO A 258 29.33 48.72 -31.70
C PRO A 258 28.22 48.38 -32.70
N ARG A 259 27.74 49.38 -33.45
CA ARG A 259 26.69 49.16 -34.46
C ARG A 259 27.18 48.20 -35.54
N GLY A 260 26.54 47.04 -35.67
CA GLY A 260 26.82 46.04 -36.72
C GLY A 260 27.55 44.77 -36.24
N GLU A 261 27.87 44.64 -34.96
CA GLU A 261 28.48 43.43 -34.40
C GLU A 261 27.43 42.36 -34.07
N THR A 262 27.73 41.09 -34.37
CA THR A 262 26.81 39.96 -34.15
C THR A 262 26.86 39.52 -32.70
N ILE A 263 25.71 39.53 -32.03
CA ILE A 263 25.58 39.13 -30.62
C ILE A 263 25.52 37.60 -30.57
N THR A 264 26.60 36.97 -30.10
CA THR A 264 26.69 35.50 -29.94
C THR A 264 26.85 35.11 -28.48
N ASP A 265 27.58 35.93 -27.71
CA ASP A 265 27.74 35.80 -26.26
C ASP A 265 27.87 37.22 -25.68
N PRO A 266 26.75 37.83 -25.25
CA PRO A 266 26.70 39.24 -24.87
C PRO A 266 27.61 39.55 -23.68
N ASP A 267 27.69 38.64 -22.69
CA ASP A 267 28.47 38.85 -21.48
C ASP A 267 29.97 38.88 -21.80
N ARG A 268 30.43 37.92 -22.60
CA ARG A 268 31.83 37.85 -23.01
C ARG A 268 32.22 39.05 -23.87
N GLN A 269 31.39 39.41 -24.85
CA GLN A 269 31.67 40.53 -25.77
C GLN A 269 31.69 41.88 -25.04
N LEU A 270 30.76 42.11 -24.12
CA LEU A 270 30.74 43.31 -23.29
C LEU A 270 31.95 43.35 -22.34
N ALA A 271 32.34 42.23 -21.74
CA ALA A 271 33.51 42.15 -20.88
C ALA A 271 34.81 42.42 -21.65
N GLU A 272 34.95 41.88 -22.86
CA GLU A 272 36.09 42.15 -23.74
C GLU A 272 36.12 43.63 -24.17
N ARG A 273 34.98 44.22 -24.52
CA ARG A 273 34.89 45.65 -24.85
C ARG A 273 35.23 46.54 -23.66
N LEU A 274 34.71 46.21 -22.48
CA LEU A 274 35.03 46.91 -21.25
C LEU A 274 36.53 46.83 -20.97
N GLY A 275 37.15 45.65 -21.10
CA GLY A 275 38.60 45.47 -20.97
C GLY A 275 39.40 46.30 -21.98
N ARG A 276 38.97 46.40 -23.24
CA ARG A 276 39.63 47.26 -24.25
C ARG A 276 39.51 48.75 -23.94
N THR A 277 38.39 49.19 -23.38
CA THR A 277 38.11 50.63 -23.15
C THR A 277 38.66 51.11 -21.80
N ARG A 278 38.62 50.23 -20.78
CA ARG A 278 39.02 50.52 -19.39
C ARG A 278 40.44 50.05 -19.06
N GLY A 279 40.99 49.11 -19.83
CA GLY A 279 42.17 48.33 -19.47
C GLY A 279 41.80 47.07 -18.64
N PRO A 280 42.74 46.14 -18.44
CA PRO A 280 42.53 44.92 -17.66
C PRO A 280 42.12 45.25 -16.20
N GLY A 281 41.26 44.42 -15.60
CA GLY A 281 40.79 44.59 -14.22
C GLY A 281 39.85 45.80 -14.02
N LEU A 282 40.04 46.54 -12.92
CA LEU A 282 39.28 47.78 -12.64
C LEU A 282 39.77 48.99 -13.45
N GLY A 283 40.68 48.78 -14.40
CA GLY A 283 41.32 49.85 -15.16
C GLY A 283 42.33 50.67 -14.36
N PHE A 284 43.21 51.36 -15.08
CA PHE A 284 44.28 52.14 -14.48
C PHE A 284 43.74 53.25 -13.56
N THR A 285 42.77 54.04 -14.03
CA THR A 285 42.29 55.23 -13.31
C THR A 285 41.58 54.89 -11.99
N THR A 286 40.74 53.85 -11.96
CA THR A 286 40.05 53.43 -10.73
C THR A 286 41.03 52.79 -9.75
N THR A 287 41.94 51.96 -10.24
CA THR A 287 42.95 51.30 -9.38
C THR A 287 43.93 52.32 -8.81
N ALA A 288 44.38 53.29 -9.61
CA ALA A 288 45.22 54.41 -9.16
C ALA A 288 44.49 55.28 -8.13
N ALA A 289 43.23 55.66 -8.39
CA ALA A 289 42.45 56.46 -7.44
C ALA A 289 42.29 55.75 -6.08
N ALA A 290 42.01 54.44 -6.09
CA ALA A 290 41.89 53.65 -4.87
C ALA A 290 43.23 53.52 -4.13
N VAL A 291 44.34 53.38 -4.87
CA VAL A 291 45.68 53.35 -4.26
C VAL A 291 46.07 54.70 -3.65
N TYR A 292 45.85 55.81 -4.36
CA TYR A 292 46.12 57.14 -3.82
C TYR A 292 45.24 57.47 -2.61
N ALA A 293 43.98 57.04 -2.59
CA ALA A 293 43.11 57.21 -1.44
C ALA A 293 43.63 56.44 -0.21
N ALA A 294 44.13 55.22 -0.40
CA ALA A 294 44.73 54.42 0.67
C ALA A 294 46.05 55.01 1.18
N VAL A 295 46.93 55.50 0.30
CA VAL A 295 48.18 56.18 0.69
C VAL A 295 47.87 57.47 1.47
N ARG A 296 46.89 58.26 1.03
CA ARG A 296 46.47 59.48 1.74
C ARG A 296 45.94 59.21 3.14
N SER A 297 45.44 58.00 3.41
CA SER A 297 44.95 57.60 4.74
C SER A 297 46.05 57.26 5.75
N VAL A 298 47.32 57.13 5.30
CA VAL A 298 48.47 56.77 6.15
C VAL A 298 49.58 57.83 6.02
N PRO A 299 49.61 58.85 6.90
CA PRO A 299 50.65 59.88 6.89
C PRO A 299 52.06 59.29 7.11
N GLY A 300 53.08 59.81 6.40
CA GLY A 300 54.45 59.30 6.46
C GLY A 300 54.77 58.19 5.44
N THR A 301 53.87 57.97 4.46
CA THR A 301 54.08 57.07 3.31
C THR A 301 54.02 57.85 2.01
N GLU A 302 54.95 57.57 1.10
CA GLU A 302 55.03 58.20 -0.21
C GLU A 302 55.12 57.14 -1.31
N VAL A 303 54.46 57.39 -2.44
CA VAL A 303 54.58 56.55 -3.64
C VAL A 303 55.72 57.08 -4.48
N THR A 304 56.78 56.29 -4.65
CA THR A 304 57.96 56.67 -5.43
C THR A 304 57.86 56.24 -6.89
N ALA A 305 57.16 55.14 -7.18
CA ALA A 305 56.91 54.68 -8.54
C ALA A 305 55.60 53.90 -8.62
N MET A 306 54.96 53.94 -9.79
CA MET A 306 53.74 53.19 -10.08
C MET A 306 53.83 52.64 -11.51
N ASP A 307 53.58 51.35 -11.66
CA ASP A 307 53.54 50.64 -12.94
C ASP A 307 52.24 49.85 -13.03
N PHE A 308 51.55 49.91 -14.17
CA PHE A 308 50.32 49.19 -14.41
C PHE A 308 50.56 48.06 -15.41
N THR A 309 50.49 46.83 -14.89
CA THR A 309 50.82 45.65 -15.66
C THR A 309 49.68 45.21 -16.59
N PRO A 310 49.98 44.55 -17.72
CA PRO A 310 48.97 44.01 -18.63
C PRO A 310 48.00 42.99 -17.99
N ASP A 311 48.37 42.43 -16.85
CA ASP A 311 47.56 41.46 -16.10
C ASP A 311 46.49 42.16 -15.22
N GLY A 312 46.40 43.49 -15.25
CA GLY A 312 45.44 44.27 -14.46
C GLY A 312 45.86 44.50 -13.01
N ALA A 313 47.09 44.13 -12.65
CA ALA A 313 47.69 44.44 -11.36
C ALA A 313 48.52 45.74 -11.45
N MET A 314 48.48 46.53 -10.39
CA MET A 314 49.27 47.75 -10.26
C MET A 314 50.42 47.52 -9.28
N ARG A 315 51.66 47.66 -9.76
CA ARG A 315 52.86 47.62 -8.92
C ARG A 315 53.15 49.04 -8.42
N VAL A 316 53.21 49.19 -7.11
CA VAL A 316 53.38 50.47 -6.43
C VAL A 316 54.63 50.36 -5.56
N THR A 317 55.64 51.16 -5.84
CA THR A 317 56.80 51.28 -4.95
C THR A 317 56.49 52.33 -3.91
N VAL A 318 56.54 51.95 -2.64
CA VAL A 318 56.23 52.84 -1.51
C VAL A 318 57.46 53.01 -0.64
N SER A 319 57.69 54.24 -0.20
CA SER A 319 58.69 54.62 0.79
C SER A 319 57.98 55.06 2.07
N ALA A 320 58.17 54.32 3.17
CA ALA A 320 57.60 54.61 4.48
C ALA A 320 58.71 54.96 5.48
N GLU A 321 58.42 55.84 6.44
CA GLU A 321 59.38 56.19 7.50
C GLU A 321 59.66 55.05 8.48
N ARG A 322 58.70 54.14 8.65
CA ARG A 322 58.76 53.01 9.59
C ARG A 322 58.09 51.78 9.00
N GLU A 323 58.61 50.60 9.32
CA GLU A 323 58.07 49.32 8.83
C GLU A 323 56.60 49.08 9.24
N ALA A 324 56.20 49.56 10.43
CA ALA A 324 54.81 49.50 10.89
C ALA A 324 53.83 50.22 9.95
N LEU A 325 54.25 51.36 9.36
CA LEU A 325 53.43 52.13 8.43
C LEU A 325 53.22 51.40 7.09
N ALA A 326 54.19 50.59 6.66
CA ALA A 326 54.04 49.75 5.47
C ALA A 326 52.97 48.65 5.69
N THR A 327 52.91 48.08 6.90
CA THR A 327 51.86 47.11 7.28
C THR A 327 50.48 47.77 7.40
N ASP A 328 50.41 48.99 7.92
CA ASP A 328 49.16 49.76 7.99
C ASP A 328 48.64 50.12 6.59
N LEU A 329 49.53 50.42 5.64
CA LEU A 329 49.17 50.66 4.25
C LEU A 329 48.63 49.40 3.54
N LEU A 330 49.22 48.23 3.79
CA LEU A 330 48.69 46.94 3.32
C LEU A 330 47.26 46.70 3.81
N ARG A 331 46.99 47.00 5.09
CA ARG A 331 45.63 46.92 5.66
C ARG A 331 44.69 47.95 5.05
N ALA A 332 45.18 49.15 4.72
CA ALA A 332 44.39 50.18 4.06
C ALA A 332 43.97 49.74 2.64
N PHE A 333 44.87 49.12 1.86
CA PHE A 333 44.51 48.54 0.56
C PHE A 333 43.46 47.42 0.68
N GLN A 334 43.59 46.53 1.67
CA GLN A 334 42.61 45.47 1.91
C GLN A 334 41.22 46.03 2.31
N ARG A 335 41.19 47.09 3.12
CA ARG A 335 39.92 47.79 3.47
C ARG A 335 39.28 48.46 2.27
N ALA A 336 40.08 48.91 1.30
CA ALA A 336 39.61 49.46 0.03
C ALA A 336 39.15 48.38 -0.97
N GLY A 337 39.12 47.10 -0.57
CA GLY A 337 38.67 45.99 -1.41
C GLY A 337 39.71 45.51 -2.41
N LEU A 338 40.98 45.92 -2.26
CA LEU A 338 42.08 45.51 -3.14
C LEU A 338 42.91 44.39 -2.49
N ALA A 339 43.29 43.39 -3.28
CA ALA A 339 44.25 42.38 -2.85
C ALA A 339 45.67 42.93 -3.02
N ALA A 340 46.35 43.21 -1.91
CA ALA A 340 47.73 43.70 -1.90
C ALA A 340 48.70 42.60 -1.47
N ARG A 341 49.74 42.35 -2.27
CA ARG A 341 50.88 41.48 -1.95
C ARG A 341 52.14 42.34 -1.85
N ALA A 342 52.82 42.31 -0.72
CA ALA A 342 54.10 42.96 -0.56
C ALA A 342 55.24 42.06 -1.04
N SER A 343 56.19 42.64 -1.76
CA SER A 343 57.52 42.05 -1.92
C SER A 343 58.37 42.34 -0.67
N THR A 344 59.59 41.83 -0.65
CA THR A 344 60.53 42.07 0.45
C THR A 344 60.83 43.56 0.60
N PHE A 345 60.51 44.14 1.75
CA PHE A 345 60.89 45.51 2.10
C PHE A 345 62.39 45.57 2.41
N THR A 346 63.08 46.57 1.86
CA THR A 346 64.49 46.84 2.12
C THR A 346 64.63 48.13 2.89
N THR A 347 65.45 48.13 3.95
CA THR A 347 65.71 49.32 4.77
C THR A 347 66.99 50.00 4.28
N GLY A 348 66.89 51.28 3.89
CA GLY A 348 68.02 52.06 3.41
C GLY A 348 67.84 53.54 3.75
N GLY A 349 68.88 54.18 4.29
CA GLY A 349 68.88 55.62 4.55
C GLY A 349 67.82 56.12 5.56
N GLY A 350 67.42 55.29 6.53
CA GLY A 350 66.42 55.66 7.55
C GLY A 350 64.96 55.60 7.06
N ARG A 351 64.70 55.07 5.87
CA ARG A 351 63.36 54.77 5.34
C ARG A 351 63.27 53.31 4.90
N VAL A 352 62.05 52.80 4.88
CA VAL A 352 61.72 51.45 4.42
C VAL A 352 61.07 51.56 3.05
N THR A 353 61.73 51.02 2.03
CA THR A 353 61.21 50.97 0.66
C THR A 353 60.82 49.56 0.30
N GLY A 354 59.69 49.41 -0.38
CA GLY A 354 59.26 48.11 -0.89
C GLY A 354 58.24 48.24 -2.00
N GLU A 355 58.12 47.17 -2.78
CA GLU A 355 57.19 47.09 -3.89
C GLU A 355 55.94 46.33 -3.46
N LEU A 356 54.78 46.89 -3.80
CA LEU A 356 53.47 46.35 -3.46
C LEU A 356 52.73 46.08 -4.77
N THR A 357 52.36 44.82 -5.00
CA THR A 357 51.49 44.45 -6.13
C THR A 357 50.05 44.47 -5.65
N VAL A 358 49.23 45.32 -6.25
CA VAL A 358 47.83 45.53 -5.89
C VAL A 358 46.96 45.06 -7.05
N SER A 359 46.03 44.13 -6.80
CA SER A 359 45.07 43.66 -7.79
C SER A 359 43.63 43.84 -7.29
N PRO A 360 42.65 44.03 -8.19
CA PRO A 360 41.24 43.86 -7.85
C PRO A 360 41.01 42.48 -7.25
N ARG A 361 40.09 42.39 -6.29
CA ARG A 361 39.72 41.13 -5.65
C ARG A 361 38.61 40.41 -6.39
#